data_AF-A0A7K4C9Y4-F1
#
_entry.id   AF-A0A7K4C9Y4-F1
#
_cell.length_a   1.000
_cell.length_b   1.000
_cell.length_c   1.000
_cell.angle_alpha   90.00
_cell.angle_beta   90.00
_cell.angle_gamma   90.00
#
_symmetry.space_group_name_H-M   'P 1'
#
loop_
_entity.id
_entity.type
_entity.pdbx_description
1 polymer ?
#
loop_
_entity_poly.entity_id
_entity_poly.type
_entity_poly.pdbx_seq_one_letter_code
_entity_poly.pdbx_strand_id
1 'polypeptide(L)'
;MAEAPSCSCGQNEKKRIIFPCAGQANVGQLTNLAALQLTEEGYGSIACVALLAIGSENLVANAMNAGEVVILDGCPMLCAK
;
A
#
# COMPACT_ATOMS: atom_id res chain seq x y z
N MET A 1 -29.41 15.50 -1.91
CA MET A 1 -28.51 14.75 -1.01
C MET A 1 -27.44 15.74 -0.59
N ALA A 2 -27.45 16.17 0.67
CA ALA A 2 -26.50 17.16 1.15
C ALA A 2 -25.09 16.55 1.15
N GLU A 3 -24.15 17.19 0.44
CA GLU A 3 -22.73 16.86 0.51
C GLU A 3 -22.26 16.99 1.97
N ALA A 4 -21.62 15.95 2.49
CA ALA A 4 -21.08 15.96 3.83
C ALA A 4 -19.94 17.01 3.91
N PRO A 5 -19.86 17.81 4.99
CA PRO A 5 -18.83 18.82 5.14
C PRO A 5 -17.44 18.17 5.22
N SER A 6 -16.52 18.60 4.36
CA SER A 6 -15.14 18.12 4.37
C SER A 6 -14.41 18.69 5.60
N CYS A 7 -14.16 17.86 6.61
CA CYS A 7 -13.26 18.24 7.70
C CYS A 7 -11.83 18.44 7.17
N SER A 8 -11.15 19.50 7.58
CA SER A 8 -9.73 19.75 7.30
C SER A 8 -8.78 18.84 8.10
N CYS A 9 -9.30 18.10 9.07
CA CYS A 9 -8.59 17.28 10.06
C CYS A 9 -7.93 15.98 9.52
N GLY A 10 -7.55 15.95 8.24
CA GLY A 10 -6.85 14.82 7.60
C GLY A 10 -6.31 15.14 6.20
N GLN A 11 -6.45 16.39 5.73
CA GLN A 11 -6.02 16.78 4.37
C GLN A 11 -4.50 16.79 4.19
N ASN A 12 -3.74 16.78 5.28
CA ASN A 12 -2.29 16.79 5.26
C ASN A 12 -1.66 15.40 5.50
N GLU A 13 -2.48 14.36 5.61
CA GLU A 13 -1.97 13.00 5.68
C GLU A 13 -1.58 12.54 4.28
N LYS A 14 -0.32 12.10 4.14
CA LYS A 14 0.18 11.57 2.87
C LYS A 14 -0.72 10.39 2.46
N LYS A 15 -1.26 10.41 1.24
CA LYS A 15 -1.87 9.22 0.65
C LYS A 15 -0.78 8.17 0.44
N ARG A 16 -0.70 7.18 1.33
CA ARG A 16 0.29 6.09 1.27
C ARG A 16 -0.28 4.88 0.56
N ILE A 17 0.51 4.29 -0.33
CA ILE A 17 0.23 2.96 -0.88
C ILE A 17 1.26 1.98 -0.34
N ILE A 18 0.79 0.88 0.23
CA ILE A 18 1.60 -0.15 0.85
C ILE A 18 1.65 -1.35 -0.10
N PHE A 19 2.86 -1.76 -0.49
CA PHE A 19 3.11 -2.92 -1.33
C PHE A 19 3.84 -4.00 -0.53
N PRO A 20 3.12 -4.94 0.09
CA PRO A 20 3.73 -6.07 0.76
C PRO A 20 4.03 -7.21 -0.21
N CYS A 21 5.23 -7.77 -0.12
CA CYS A 21 5.51 -9.07 -0.74
C CYS A 21 4.93 -10.20 0.12
N ALA A 22 3.86 -10.82 -0.40
CA ALA A 22 3.15 -11.94 0.23
C ALA A 22 3.40 -13.30 -0.46
N GLY A 23 4.57 -13.46 -1.11
CA GLY A 23 4.90 -14.61 -1.95
C GLY A 23 5.30 -15.88 -1.19
N GLN A 24 6.29 -16.59 -1.72
CA GLN A 24 6.65 -17.97 -1.32
C GLN A 24 7.13 -18.15 0.13
N ALA A 25 7.70 -17.11 0.75
CA ALA A 25 8.38 -17.24 2.03
C ALA A 25 7.42 -17.07 3.21
N ASN A 26 7.64 -17.80 4.31
CA ASN A 26 6.84 -17.65 5.54
C ASN A 26 6.86 -16.19 6.07
N VAL A 27 8.00 -15.52 5.94
CA VAL A 27 8.15 -14.08 6.27
C VAL A 27 7.31 -13.17 5.36
N GLY A 28 6.92 -13.62 4.17
CA GLY A 28 5.95 -12.93 3.31
C GLY A 28 4.54 -12.93 3.90
N GLN A 29 4.16 -13.99 4.61
CA GLN A 29 2.87 -14.03 5.33
C GLN A 29 2.87 -13.02 6.49
N LEU A 30 3.98 -12.92 7.25
CA LEU A 30 4.15 -11.90 8.29
C LEU A 30 4.12 -10.48 7.70
N THR A 31 4.73 -10.31 6.52
CA THR A 31 4.74 -9.03 5.80
C THR A 31 3.33 -8.60 5.37
N ASN A 32 2.52 -9.54 4.89
CA ASN A 32 1.12 -9.30 4.58
C ASN A 32 0.30 -8.93 5.82
N LEU A 33 0.47 -9.66 6.93
CA LEU A 33 -0.22 -9.36 8.19
C LEU A 33 0.11 -7.95 8.70
N ALA A 34 1.39 -7.56 8.65
CA ALA A 34 1.80 -6.19 9.01
C ALA A 34 1.13 -5.13 8.12
N ALA A 35 1.02 -5.38 6.81
CA ALA A 35 0.36 -4.46 5.89
C ALA A 35 -1.15 -4.32 6.16
N LEU A 36 -1.81 -5.42 6.50
CA LEU A 36 -3.23 -5.41 6.88
C LEU A 36 -3.44 -4.59 8.15
N GLN A 37 -2.62 -4.82 9.18
CA GLN A 37 -2.71 -4.05 10.42
C GLN A 37 -2.47 -2.55 10.19
N LEU A 38 -1.46 -2.17 9.41
CA LEU A 38 -1.23 -0.76 9.02
C LEU A 38 -2.43 -0.17 8.28
N THR A 39 -3.11 -0.96 7.45
CA THR A 39 -4.32 -0.52 6.74
C THR A 39 -5.48 -0.31 7.72
N GLU A 40 -5.68 -1.22 8.68
CA GLU A 40 -6.69 -1.12 9.73
C GLU A 40 -6.47 0.08 10.67
N GLU A 41 -5.20 0.40 10.96
CA GLU A 41 -4.78 1.59 11.72
C GLU A 41 -4.89 2.90 10.92
N GLY A 42 -5.27 2.84 9.64
CA GLY A 42 -5.43 4.00 8.77
C GLY A 42 -4.12 4.60 8.22
N TYR A 43 -2.99 3.90 8.35
CA TYR A 43 -1.68 4.39 7.91
C TYR A 43 -1.59 4.57 6.38
N GLY A 44 -2.28 3.72 5.62
CA GLY A 44 -2.27 3.72 4.16
C GLY A 44 -3.19 2.67 3.55
N SER A 45 -3.22 2.58 2.23
CA SER A 45 -3.97 1.55 1.50
C SER A 45 -3.05 0.49 0.93
N ILE A 46 -3.40 -0.78 1.11
CA ILE A 46 -2.65 -1.92 0.57
C ILE A 46 -2.93 -2.13 -0.92
N ALA A 47 -1.90 -2.50 -1.68
CA ALA A 47 -2.00 -2.93 -3.07
C ALA A 47 -1.07 -4.10 -3.37
N CYS A 48 -1.44 -4.94 -4.34
CA CYS A 48 -0.70 -6.16 -4.66
C CYS A 48 0.55 -5.87 -5.51
N VAL A 49 1.71 -6.36 -5.05
CA VAL A 49 2.99 -6.30 -5.80
C VAL A 49 2.88 -7.00 -7.15
N ALA A 50 2.18 -8.14 -7.22
CA ALA A 50 2.02 -8.86 -8.50
C ALA A 50 1.24 -8.04 -9.54
N LEU A 51 0.26 -7.25 -9.10
CA LEU A 51 -0.49 -6.34 -9.98
C LEU A 51 0.38 -5.18 -10.48
N LEU A 52 1.30 -4.70 -9.64
CA LEU A 52 2.29 -3.69 -10.02
C LEU A 52 3.30 -4.26 -11.03
N ALA A 53 3.77 -5.48 -10.81
CA ALA A 53 4.76 -6.15 -11.67
C ALA A 53 4.26 -6.39 -13.10
N ILE A 54 2.96 -6.64 -13.28
CA ILE A 54 2.36 -6.76 -14.64
C ILE A 54 2.05 -5.40 -15.28
N GLY A 55 2.40 -4.29 -14.64
CA GLY A 55 2.27 -2.95 -15.21
C GLY A 55 0.82 -2.48 -15.35
N SER A 56 -0.07 -2.86 -14.42
CA SER A 56 -1.45 -2.38 -14.44
C SER A 56 -1.49 -0.85 -14.43
N GLU A 57 -1.96 -0.24 -15.54
CA GLU A 57 -1.87 1.20 -15.78
C GLU A 57 -2.47 2.03 -14.63
N ASN A 58 -3.66 1.64 -14.16
CA ASN A 58 -4.34 2.32 -13.05
C ASN A 58 -3.53 2.25 -11.75
N LEU A 59 -2.94 1.10 -11.44
CA LEU A 59 -2.16 0.93 -10.21
C LEU A 59 -0.83 1.69 -10.30
N VAL A 60 -0.16 1.66 -11.46
CA VAL A 60 1.07 2.42 -11.71
C VAL A 60 0.80 3.92 -11.59
N ALA A 61 -0.27 4.41 -12.22
CA ALA A 61 -0.68 5.81 -12.09
C ALA A 61 -0.98 6.18 -10.64
N ASN A 62 -1.69 5.33 -9.89
CA ASN A 62 -1.97 5.57 -8.47
C ASN A 62 -0.69 5.60 -7.63
N ALA A 63 0.26 4.70 -7.87
CA ALA A 63 1.54 4.66 -7.18
C ALA A 63 2.39 5.89 -7.46
N MET A 64 2.44 6.36 -8.72
CA MET A 64 3.17 7.57 -9.12
C MET A 64 2.57 8.85 -8.52
N ASN A 65 1.26 8.88 -8.29
CA ASN A 65 0.55 10.01 -7.69
C ASN A 65 0.39 9.90 -6.17
N ALA A 66 0.90 8.83 -5.55
CA ALA A 66 0.83 8.65 -4.11
C ALA A 66 1.76 9.66 -3.41
N GLY A 67 1.35 10.14 -2.23
CA GLY A 67 2.21 10.98 -1.41
C GLY A 67 3.39 10.20 -0.80
N GLU A 68 3.25 8.89 -0.70
CA GLU A 68 4.31 7.97 -0.27
C GLU A 68 4.03 6.55 -0.79
N VAL A 69 5.08 5.85 -1.19
CA VAL A 69 5.03 4.42 -1.52
C VAL A 69 5.83 3.68 -0.47
N VAL A 70 5.20 2.71 0.19
CA VAL A 70 5.79 1.91 1.27
C VAL A 70 5.93 0.48 0.78
N ILE A 71 7.16 -0.01 0.70
CA ILE A 71 7.45 -1.40 0.33
C ILE A 71 7.71 -2.19 1.60
N LEU A 72 7.05 -3.33 1.74
CA LEU A 72 7.33 -4.28 2.80
C LEU A 72 7.84 -5.57 2.16
N ASP A 73 9.11 -5.89 2.42
CA ASP A 73 9.76 -7.12 1.98
C ASP A 73 10.39 -7.82 3.19
N GLY A 74 9.78 -8.93 3.63
CA GLY A 74 10.27 -9.69 4.78
C GLY A 74 11.41 -10.66 4.47
N CYS A 75 11.78 -10.85 3.20
CA CYS A 75 12.79 -11.82 2.76
C CYS A 75 13.87 -11.18 1.89
N PRO A 76 15.08 -11.78 1.79
CA PRO A 76 16.20 -11.20 1.06
C PRO A 76 16.03 -11.15 -0.47
N MET A 77 14.95 -11.74 -1.02
CA MET A 77 14.66 -11.65 -2.46
C MET A 77 14.20 -10.25 -2.88
N LEU A 78 13.65 -9.47 -1.94
CA LEU A 78 13.24 -8.07 -2.17
C LEU A 78 12.37 -7.89 -3.44
N CYS A 79 11.34 -8.72 -3.61
CA CYS A 79 10.58 -8.79 -4.87
C CYS A 79 9.85 -7.50 -5.23
N ALA A 80 9.61 -6.61 -4.27
CA ALA A 80 8.88 -5.37 -4.46
C ALA A 80 9.80 -4.13 -4.56
N LYS A 81 11.11 -4.30 -4.37
CA LYS A 81 12.15 -3.26 -4.51
C LYS A 81 12.64 -3.15 -5.94
#